data_AF-A0A6P7X6Y0-F1
#
_entry.id   AF-A0A6P7X6Y0-F1
#
_cell.length_a   1.000
_cell.length_b   1.000
_cell.length_c   1.000
_cell.angle_alpha   90.00
_cell.angle_beta   90.00
_cell.angle_gamma   90.00
#
_symmetry.space_group_name_H-M   'P 1'
#
loop_
_entity.id
_entity.type
_entity.pdbx_description
1 polymer ?
#
loop_
_entity_poly.entity_id
_entity_poly.type
_entity_poly.pdbx_seq_one_letter_code
_entity_poly.pdbx_strand_id
1 'polypeptide(L)'
;MDKQDELLREAEKLAKHMSLYQHDIAPDITPHARCSVDAVEELLDECDKKWKQMEEFQNRLTLLGTETLSESDAQLTLLMMQVKALTAECNQWQKRSPELLPDNQEILLAMGKEELQKVDHELEMMLSCVQSKNRKLKEDLQREQKWLEEQEQLVKALTARQEELRNLVVETSETRIIEELSNRIVKIREYEKELLEALGEFLEEHFPPPEEQRSTNKKKKGLSTEPPAQLITLHEILEEESSIYLCASFCGFHSDF
;
A
#
# COMPACT_ATOMS: atom_id res chain seq x y z
N MET A 1 -18.87 -21.23 -3.42
CA MET A 1 -19.91 -20.35 -3.99
C MET A 1 -19.25 -19.00 -4.09
N ASP A 2 -18.85 -18.61 -5.30
CA ASP A 2 -17.94 -17.50 -5.50
C ASP A 2 -18.62 -16.17 -5.16
N LYS A 3 -17.89 -15.28 -4.48
CA LYS A 3 -18.37 -13.92 -4.15
C LYS A 3 -18.87 -13.15 -5.39
N GLN A 4 -18.39 -13.54 -6.56
CA GLN A 4 -18.78 -13.01 -7.85
C GLN A 4 -20.20 -13.45 -8.26
N ASP A 5 -20.62 -14.67 -7.93
CA ASP A 5 -21.99 -15.16 -8.14
C ASP A 5 -23.00 -14.51 -7.19
N GLU A 6 -22.56 -14.15 -5.98
CA GLU A 6 -23.37 -13.39 -5.03
C GLU A 6 -23.66 -11.97 -5.56
N LEU A 7 -22.61 -11.27 -6.01
CA LEU A 7 -22.70 -9.92 -6.60
C LEU A 7 -23.54 -9.88 -7.87
N LEU A 8 -23.42 -10.89 -8.74
CA LEU A 8 -24.22 -10.97 -9.96
C LEU A 8 -25.71 -11.09 -9.64
N ARG A 9 -26.05 -11.89 -8.62
CA ARG A 9 -27.43 -12.12 -8.17
C ARG A 9 -28.03 -10.89 -7.50
N GLU A 10 -27.22 -10.11 -6.78
CA GLU A 10 -27.64 -8.82 -6.22
C GLU A 10 -27.86 -7.78 -7.31
N ALA A 11 -26.98 -7.71 -8.32
CA ALA A 11 -27.14 -6.83 -9.46
C ALA A 11 -28.41 -7.15 -10.28
N GLU A 12 -28.71 -8.44 -10.49
CA GLU A 12 -29.95 -8.87 -11.15
C GLU A 12 -31.21 -8.52 -10.34
N LYS A 13 -31.16 -8.66 -9.01
CA LYS A 13 -32.27 -8.25 -8.13
C LYS A 13 -32.50 -6.74 -8.21
N LEU A 14 -31.43 -5.95 -8.20
CA LEU A 14 -31.52 -4.50 -8.31
C LEU A 14 -32.07 -4.07 -9.68
N ALA A 15 -31.60 -4.70 -10.78
CA ALA A 15 -32.10 -4.44 -12.12
C ALA A 15 -33.59 -4.77 -12.27
N LYS A 16 -34.05 -5.88 -11.69
CA LYS A 16 -35.49 -6.23 -11.64
C LYS A 16 -36.29 -5.22 -10.84
N HIS A 17 -35.77 -4.77 -9.70
CA HIS A 17 -36.42 -3.74 -8.88
C HIS A 17 -36.53 -2.42 -9.64
N MET A 18 -35.46 -1.99 -10.32
CA MET A 18 -35.47 -0.77 -11.15
C MET A 18 -36.41 -0.86 -12.34
N SER A 19 -36.55 -2.04 -12.97
CA SER A 19 -37.46 -2.26 -14.10
C SER A 19 -38.94 -2.17 -13.70
N LEU A 20 -39.30 -2.45 -12.43
CA LEU A 20 -40.67 -2.31 -11.96
C LEU A 20 -41.13 -0.85 -11.94
N TYR A 21 -40.22 0.10 -11.70
CA TYR A 21 -40.54 1.54 -11.71
C TYR A 21 -40.53 2.16 -13.12
N GLN A 22 -39.98 1.46 -14.13
CA GLN A 22 -39.96 1.97 -15.51
C GLN A 22 -41.33 1.93 -16.21
N HIS A 23 -42.31 1.21 -15.67
CA HIS A 23 -43.67 1.17 -16.20
C HIS A 23 -44.61 2.22 -15.58
N ASP A 24 -44.17 2.88 -14.50
CA ASP A 24 -44.87 4.00 -13.86
C ASP A 24 -44.12 5.32 -14.10
N ILE A 25 -43.75 5.58 -15.36
CA ILE A 25 -43.25 6.91 -15.75
C ILE A 25 -44.39 7.88 -15.48
N ALA A 26 -44.16 8.81 -14.54
CA ALA A 26 -45.09 9.88 -14.23
C ALA A 26 -45.52 10.58 -15.53
N PRO A 27 -46.81 10.93 -15.68
CA PRO A 27 -47.29 11.60 -16.89
C PRO A 27 -46.43 12.82 -17.19
N ASP A 28 -46.08 13.00 -18.46
CA ASP A 28 -45.21 14.07 -18.96
C ASP A 28 -45.64 15.40 -18.34
N ILE A 29 -44.79 15.91 -17.45
CA ILE A 29 -45.05 17.09 -16.63
C ILE A 29 -44.82 18.30 -17.55
N THR A 30 -45.77 18.54 -18.45
CA THR A 30 -45.76 19.67 -19.39
C THR A 30 -45.32 20.96 -18.67
N PRO A 31 -44.22 21.62 -19.06
CA PRO A 31 -43.54 22.60 -18.21
C PRO A 31 -44.34 23.86 -17.85
N HIS A 32 -45.51 24.09 -18.45
CA HIS A 32 -46.13 25.43 -18.52
C HIS A 32 -47.63 25.47 -18.23
N ALA A 33 -48.16 24.56 -17.41
CA ALA A 33 -49.46 24.81 -16.80
C ALA A 33 -49.30 25.94 -15.76
N ARG A 34 -49.29 27.19 -16.25
CA ARG A 34 -49.29 28.38 -15.40
C ARG A 34 -50.65 28.47 -14.74
N CYS A 35 -50.64 28.80 -13.45
CA CYS A 35 -51.85 29.14 -12.74
C CYS A 35 -52.57 30.29 -13.46
N SER A 36 -53.88 30.22 -13.52
CA SER A 36 -54.73 31.29 -14.05
C SER A 36 -54.42 32.61 -13.34
N VAL A 37 -54.59 33.73 -14.07
CA VAL A 37 -54.38 35.08 -13.49
C VAL A 37 -55.28 35.26 -12.28
N ASP A 38 -56.51 34.77 -12.35
CA ASP A 38 -57.49 34.81 -11.27
C ASP A 38 -57.04 34.03 -10.02
N ALA A 39 -56.44 32.84 -10.18
CA ALA A 39 -55.91 32.07 -9.05
C ALA A 39 -54.69 32.76 -8.40
N VAL A 40 -53.84 33.40 -9.19
CA VAL A 40 -52.71 34.18 -8.66
C VAL A 40 -53.21 35.41 -7.90
N GLU A 41 -54.22 36.09 -8.41
CA GLU A 41 -54.85 37.24 -7.74
C GLU A 41 -55.54 36.81 -6.43
N GLU A 42 -56.22 35.67 -6.41
CA GLU A 42 -56.81 35.08 -5.20
C GLU A 42 -55.74 34.78 -4.12
N LEU A 43 -54.57 34.25 -4.50
CA LEU A 43 -53.47 34.02 -3.56
C LEU A 43 -52.90 35.32 -3.01
N LEU A 44 -52.74 36.35 -3.85
CA LEU A 44 -52.30 37.66 -3.39
C LEU A 44 -53.30 38.25 -2.39
N ASP A 45 -54.60 38.11 -2.66
CA ASP A 45 -55.66 38.51 -1.73
C ASP A 45 -55.63 37.71 -0.42
N GLU A 46 -55.37 36.40 -0.46
CA GLU A 46 -55.16 35.57 0.72
C GLU A 46 -53.96 36.05 1.54
N CYS A 47 -52.82 36.31 0.88
CA CYS A 47 -51.62 36.85 1.50
C CYS A 47 -51.89 38.21 2.15
N ASP A 48 -52.58 39.12 1.45
CA ASP A 48 -52.94 40.44 1.96
C ASP A 48 -53.89 40.36 3.16
N LYS A 49 -54.86 39.43 3.15
CA LYS A 49 -55.73 39.18 4.30
C LYS A 49 -54.93 38.70 5.51
N LYS A 50 -54.00 37.77 5.32
CA LYS A 50 -53.11 37.28 6.42
C LYS A 50 -52.19 38.39 6.92
N TRP A 51 -51.66 39.22 6.01
CA TRP A 51 -50.81 40.37 6.37
C TRP A 51 -51.57 41.42 7.18
N LYS A 52 -52.80 41.78 6.77
CA LYS A 52 -53.66 42.70 7.53
C LYS A 52 -53.99 42.18 8.93
N GLN A 53 -54.24 40.87 9.06
CA GLN A 53 -54.42 40.26 10.38
C GLN A 53 -53.16 40.42 11.25
N MET A 54 -51.98 40.16 10.69
CA MET A 54 -50.70 40.35 11.39
C MET A 54 -50.48 41.81 11.81
N GLU A 55 -50.78 42.76 10.93
CA GLU A 55 -50.67 44.20 11.19
C GLU A 55 -51.64 44.65 12.30
N GLU A 56 -52.86 44.13 12.31
CA GLU A 56 -53.82 44.37 13.40
C GLU A 56 -53.28 43.88 14.76
N PHE A 57 -52.69 42.67 14.81
CA PHE A 57 -52.05 42.18 16.03
C PHE A 57 -50.89 43.05 16.46
N GLN A 58 -50.04 43.47 15.52
CA GLN A 58 -48.91 44.34 15.81
C GLN A 58 -49.36 45.72 16.34
N ASN A 59 -50.43 46.28 15.78
CA ASN A 59 -51.04 47.51 16.26
C ASN A 59 -51.62 47.36 17.67
N ARG A 60 -52.32 46.25 17.95
CA ARG A 60 -52.86 45.94 19.28
C ARG A 60 -51.76 45.78 20.33
N LEU A 61 -50.66 45.11 20.00
CA LEU A 61 -49.47 44.99 20.87
C LEU A 61 -48.84 46.35 21.15
N THR A 62 -48.73 47.20 20.11
CA THR A 62 -48.14 48.54 20.24
C THR A 62 -48.99 49.44 21.13
N LEU A 63 -50.32 49.39 20.99
CA LEU A 63 -51.26 50.09 21.87
C LEU A 63 -51.10 49.69 23.35
N LEU A 64 -50.99 48.38 23.63
CA LEU A 64 -50.73 47.87 24.99
C LEU A 64 -49.39 48.36 25.58
N GLY A 65 -48.38 48.62 24.73
CA GLY A 65 -47.06 49.09 25.15
C GLY A 65 -46.95 50.58 25.45
N THR A 66 -47.99 51.39 25.15
CA THR A 66 -47.94 52.86 25.26
C THR A 66 -48.63 53.45 26.49
N GLU A 67 -49.20 52.63 27.37
CA GLU A 67 -49.78 53.10 28.63
C GLU A 67 -48.68 53.62 29.58
N THR A 68 -48.66 54.93 29.86
CA THR A 68 -47.78 55.53 30.88
C THR A 68 -48.22 55.08 32.28
N LEU A 69 -47.39 54.28 32.94
CA LEU A 69 -47.70 53.65 34.22
C LEU A 69 -47.27 54.52 35.41
N SER A 70 -48.14 54.63 36.43
CA SER A 70 -47.86 55.25 37.74
C SER A 70 -47.64 54.16 38.81
N GLU A 71 -46.65 54.35 39.69
CA GLU A 71 -46.18 53.41 40.73
C GLU A 71 -47.22 53.15 41.86
N SER A 72 -48.25 52.34 41.60
CA SER A 72 -49.27 51.99 42.60
C SER A 72 -49.70 50.51 42.51
N ASP A 73 -50.35 49.96 43.53
CA ASP A 73 -50.88 48.57 43.53
C ASP A 73 -51.87 48.27 42.37
N ALA A 74 -52.48 49.32 41.82
CA ALA A 74 -53.28 49.23 40.60
C ALA A 74 -52.43 48.82 39.37
N GLN A 75 -51.16 49.20 39.33
CA GLN A 75 -50.19 48.85 38.29
C GLN A 75 -49.87 47.35 38.29
N LEU A 76 -49.64 46.77 39.47
CA LEU A 76 -49.38 45.33 39.61
C LEU A 76 -50.59 44.53 39.12
N THR A 77 -51.79 44.97 39.48
CA THR A 77 -53.05 44.34 39.05
C THR A 77 -53.24 44.43 37.53
N LEU A 78 -52.93 45.59 36.94
CA LEU A 78 -52.97 45.81 35.49
C LEU A 78 -51.96 44.91 34.74
N LEU A 79 -50.70 44.85 35.19
CA LEU A 79 -49.66 44.00 34.61
C LEU A 79 -50.00 42.51 34.72
N MET A 80 -50.51 42.06 35.87
CA MET A 80 -50.98 40.68 36.04
C MET A 80 -52.14 40.34 35.09
N MET A 81 -53.02 41.31 34.82
CA MET A 81 -54.12 41.14 33.88
C MET A 81 -53.62 41.09 32.43
N GLN A 82 -52.67 41.94 32.05
CA GLN A 82 -52.01 41.92 30.73
C GLN A 82 -51.24 40.61 30.51
N VAL A 83 -50.46 40.15 31.49
CA VAL A 83 -49.74 38.87 31.41
C VAL A 83 -50.72 37.71 31.22
N LYS A 84 -51.86 37.70 31.93
CA LYS A 84 -52.90 36.69 31.75
C LYS A 84 -53.53 36.75 30.35
N ALA A 85 -53.81 37.94 29.84
CA ALA A 85 -54.37 38.12 28.50
C ALA A 85 -53.39 37.64 27.42
N LEU A 86 -52.13 38.07 27.48
CA LEU A 86 -51.07 37.64 26.55
C LEU A 86 -50.82 36.13 26.64
N THR A 87 -50.86 35.55 27.84
CA THR A 87 -50.73 34.10 28.04
C THR A 87 -51.91 33.35 27.39
N ALA A 88 -53.13 33.88 27.50
CA ALA A 88 -54.30 33.29 26.86
C ALA A 88 -54.22 33.37 25.32
N GLU A 89 -53.78 34.52 24.77
CA GLU A 89 -53.56 34.68 23.33
C GLU A 89 -52.47 33.73 22.82
N CYS A 90 -51.31 33.64 23.48
CA CYS A 90 -50.25 32.68 23.12
C CYS A 90 -50.74 31.23 23.09
N ASN A 91 -51.50 30.82 24.12
CA ASN A 91 -52.07 29.48 24.18
C ASN A 91 -53.12 29.23 23.07
N GLN A 92 -53.85 30.25 22.67
CA GLN A 92 -54.80 30.17 21.55
C GLN A 92 -54.06 29.98 20.23
N TRP A 93 -52.96 30.71 20.01
CA TRP A 93 -52.14 30.57 18.80
C TRP A 93 -51.42 29.24 18.71
N GLN A 94 -50.89 28.74 19.83
CA GLN A 94 -50.21 27.45 19.86
C GLN A 94 -51.15 26.26 19.55
N LYS A 95 -52.45 26.41 19.85
CA LYS A 95 -53.47 25.39 19.54
C LYS A 95 -54.06 25.53 18.14
N ARG A 96 -53.84 26.66 17.47
CA ARG A 96 -54.34 26.88 16.12
C ARG A 96 -53.39 26.19 15.15
N SER A 97 -53.92 25.32 14.28
CA SER A 97 -53.15 24.84 13.14
C SER A 97 -52.99 26.00 12.16
N PRO A 98 -51.76 26.40 11.79
CA PRO A 98 -51.59 27.41 10.77
C PRO A 98 -52.13 26.87 9.44
N GLU A 99 -53.00 27.65 8.79
CA GLU A 99 -53.42 27.45 7.40
C GLU A 99 -52.22 27.84 6.53
N LEU A 100 -51.31 26.89 6.31
CA LEU A 100 -50.05 27.10 5.58
C LEU A 100 -50.21 26.89 4.06
N LEU A 101 -51.31 26.30 3.65
CA LEU A 101 -51.57 25.92 2.28
C LEU A 101 -52.63 26.85 1.69
N PRO A 102 -52.44 27.33 0.44
CA PRO A 102 -53.49 28.01 -0.31
C PRO A 102 -54.73 27.12 -0.41
N ASP A 103 -55.92 27.70 -0.28
CA ASP A 103 -57.17 26.96 -0.44
C ASP A 103 -57.44 26.59 -1.92
N ASN A 104 -56.84 27.37 -2.83
CA ASN A 104 -56.98 27.17 -4.27
C ASN A 104 -56.20 25.92 -4.76
N GLN A 105 -56.96 24.94 -5.25
CA GLN A 105 -56.45 23.66 -5.74
C GLN A 105 -55.54 23.81 -6.98
N GLU A 106 -55.76 24.82 -7.82
CA GLU A 106 -54.92 25.12 -8.99
C GLU A 106 -53.50 25.50 -8.56
N ILE A 107 -53.39 26.28 -7.49
CA ILE A 107 -52.12 26.73 -6.91
C ILE A 107 -51.37 25.57 -6.28
N LEU A 108 -52.07 24.74 -5.50
CA LEU A 108 -51.50 23.54 -4.90
C LEU A 108 -50.96 22.57 -5.95
N LEU A 109 -51.69 22.37 -7.05
CA LEU A 109 -51.24 21.54 -8.17
C LEU A 109 -50.03 22.16 -8.87
N ALA A 110 -50.03 23.46 -9.13
CA ALA A 110 -48.91 24.15 -9.77
C ALA A 110 -47.64 24.09 -8.91
N MET A 111 -47.74 24.37 -7.61
CA MET A 111 -46.63 24.28 -6.66
C MET A 111 -46.11 22.84 -6.54
N GLY A 112 -47.01 21.86 -6.37
CA GLY A 112 -46.61 20.45 -6.28
C GLY A 112 -45.90 19.97 -7.54
N LYS A 113 -46.35 20.43 -8.71
CA LYS A 113 -45.73 20.15 -10.00
C LYS A 113 -44.32 20.76 -10.10
N GLU A 114 -44.16 22.02 -9.70
CA GLU A 114 -42.87 22.71 -9.69
C GLU A 114 -41.86 22.03 -8.76
N GLU A 115 -42.27 21.71 -7.53
CA GLU A 115 -41.41 21.02 -6.56
C GLU A 115 -41.01 19.62 -7.06
N LEU A 116 -41.93 18.89 -7.69
CA LEU A 116 -41.62 17.58 -8.26
C LEU A 116 -40.63 17.69 -9.43
N GLN A 117 -40.74 18.72 -10.27
CA GLN A 117 -39.78 19.00 -11.35
C GLN A 117 -38.39 19.36 -10.83
N LYS A 118 -38.30 20.13 -9.73
CA LYS A 118 -37.01 20.42 -9.09
C LYS A 118 -36.34 19.14 -8.61
N VAL A 119 -37.10 18.29 -7.90
CA VAL A 119 -36.60 17.01 -7.40
C VAL A 119 -36.18 16.10 -8.55
N ASP A 120 -36.97 16.02 -9.63
CA ASP A 120 -36.64 15.22 -10.82
C ASP A 120 -35.30 15.67 -11.44
N HIS A 121 -35.12 16.98 -11.62
CA HIS A 121 -33.87 17.54 -12.14
C HIS A 121 -32.67 17.24 -11.23
N GLU A 122 -32.83 17.40 -9.91
CA GLU A 122 -31.77 17.08 -8.93
C GLU A 122 -31.41 15.59 -8.96
N LEU A 123 -32.40 14.70 -9.08
CA LEU A 123 -32.19 13.26 -9.21
C LEU A 123 -31.46 12.91 -10.50
N GLU A 124 -31.81 13.54 -11.63
CA GLU A 124 -31.14 13.33 -12.92
C GLU A 124 -29.66 13.76 -12.87
N MET A 125 -29.39 14.89 -12.21
CA MET A 125 -28.02 15.38 -11.97
C MET A 125 -27.23 14.43 -11.06
N MET A 126 -27.83 13.94 -9.98
CA MET A 126 -27.22 12.96 -9.09
C MET A 126 -26.94 11.64 -9.80
N LEU A 127 -27.90 11.15 -10.60
CA LEU A 127 -27.76 9.94 -11.39
C LEU A 127 -26.59 10.05 -12.38
N SER A 128 -26.48 11.18 -13.08
CA SER A 128 -25.36 11.47 -13.98
C SER A 128 -24.01 11.48 -13.25
N CYS A 129 -23.96 12.07 -12.04
CA CYS A 129 -22.77 12.08 -11.20
C CYS A 129 -22.36 10.66 -10.77
N VAL A 130 -23.32 9.85 -10.30
CA VAL A 130 -23.08 8.46 -9.89
C VAL A 130 -22.62 7.61 -11.07
N GLN A 131 -23.24 7.75 -12.24
CA GLN A 131 -22.85 7.02 -13.45
C GLN A 131 -21.43 7.37 -13.91
N SER A 132 -21.07 8.66 -13.88
CA SER A 132 -19.72 9.13 -14.18
C SER A 132 -18.68 8.54 -13.23
N LYS A 133 -18.95 8.59 -11.91
CA LYS A 133 -18.09 7.97 -10.89
C LYS A 133 -17.93 6.47 -11.10
N ASN A 134 -19.02 5.76 -11.41
CA ASN A 134 -18.98 4.32 -11.68
C ASN A 134 -18.15 3.98 -12.92
N ARG A 135 -18.24 4.80 -13.99
CA ARG A 135 -17.41 4.61 -15.18
C ARG A 135 -15.93 4.75 -14.84
N LYS A 136 -15.57 5.82 -14.13
CA LYS A 136 -14.19 6.05 -13.69
C LYS A 136 -13.66 4.92 -12.81
N LEU A 137 -14.45 4.45 -11.84
CA LEU A 137 -14.06 3.32 -10.98
C LEU A 137 -13.81 2.04 -11.77
N LYS A 138 -14.61 1.77 -12.82
CA LYS A 138 -14.36 0.62 -13.72
C LYS A 138 -13.05 0.76 -14.48
N GLU A 139 -12.76 1.95 -15.01
CA GLU A 139 -11.50 2.23 -15.71
C GLU A 139 -10.29 2.11 -14.78
N ASP A 140 -10.38 2.66 -13.57
CA ASP A 140 -9.31 2.56 -12.57
C ASP A 140 -9.12 1.10 -12.13
N LEU A 141 -10.20 0.34 -11.90
CA LEU A 141 -10.12 -1.08 -11.57
C LEU A 141 -9.40 -1.89 -12.66
N GLN A 142 -9.71 -1.64 -13.94
CA GLN A 142 -9.02 -2.30 -15.06
C GLN A 142 -7.53 -1.95 -15.10
N ARG A 143 -7.18 -0.69 -14.80
CA ARG A 143 -5.78 -0.25 -14.73
C ARG A 143 -5.04 -0.95 -13.60
N GLU A 144 -5.61 -1.01 -12.41
CA GLU A 144 -5.00 -1.66 -11.25
C GLU A 144 -4.83 -3.17 -11.47
N GLN A 145 -5.82 -3.82 -12.09
CA GLN A 145 -5.74 -5.25 -12.41
C GLN A 145 -4.57 -5.54 -13.37
N LYS A 146 -4.43 -4.72 -14.42
CA LYS A 146 -3.31 -4.84 -15.36
C LYS A 146 -1.96 -4.59 -14.66
N TRP A 147 -1.89 -3.57 -13.80
CA TRP A 147 -0.68 -3.29 -13.04
C TRP A 147 -0.29 -4.46 -12.14
N LEU A 148 -1.26 -5.10 -11.48
CA LEU A 148 -1.02 -6.29 -10.67
C LEU A 148 -0.43 -7.45 -11.51
N GLU A 149 -1.00 -7.72 -12.69
CA GLU A 149 -0.48 -8.74 -13.61
C GLU A 149 0.97 -8.46 -14.01
N GLU A 150 1.31 -7.20 -14.29
CA GLU A 150 2.68 -6.78 -14.61
C GLU A 150 3.63 -6.99 -13.42
N GLN A 151 3.19 -6.65 -12.19
CA GLN A 151 3.99 -6.90 -10.97
C GLN A 151 4.23 -8.39 -10.73
N GLU A 152 3.21 -9.23 -10.91
CA GLU A 152 3.36 -10.68 -10.78
C GLU A 152 4.35 -11.27 -11.79
N GLN A 153 4.30 -10.79 -13.05
CA GLN A 153 5.26 -11.20 -14.07
C GLN A 153 6.69 -10.76 -13.71
N LEU A 154 6.86 -9.53 -13.22
CA LEU A 154 8.15 -9.02 -12.77
C LEU A 154 8.72 -9.88 -11.63
N VAL A 155 7.91 -10.19 -10.62
CA VAL A 155 8.31 -11.05 -9.50
C VAL A 155 8.72 -12.42 -10.00
N LYS A 156 7.91 -13.06 -10.87
CA LYS A 156 8.25 -14.36 -11.46
C LYS A 156 9.59 -14.33 -12.19
N ALA A 157 9.83 -13.29 -13.01
CA ALA A 157 11.09 -13.13 -13.75
C ALA A 157 12.30 -12.92 -12.81
N LEU A 158 12.14 -12.10 -11.77
CA LEU A 158 13.19 -11.86 -10.77
C LEU A 158 13.50 -13.11 -9.96
N THR A 159 12.48 -13.88 -9.54
CA THR A 159 12.67 -15.14 -8.83
C THR A 159 13.38 -16.18 -9.71
N ALA A 160 13.01 -16.30 -10.99
CA ALA A 160 13.69 -17.18 -11.93
C ALA A 160 15.18 -16.80 -12.07
N ARG A 161 15.48 -15.51 -12.27
CA ARG A 161 16.85 -15.01 -12.35
C ARG A 161 17.64 -15.21 -11.05
N GLN A 162 16.99 -15.04 -9.90
CA GLN A 162 17.61 -15.29 -8.61
C GLN A 162 18.01 -16.77 -8.46
N GLU A 163 17.15 -17.68 -8.88
CA GLU A 163 17.43 -19.12 -8.84
C GLU A 163 18.56 -19.50 -9.80
N GLU A 164 18.57 -18.95 -11.02
CA GLU A 164 19.68 -19.11 -11.98
C GLU A 164 21.02 -18.65 -11.37
N LEU A 165 21.05 -17.45 -10.77
CA LEU A 165 22.25 -16.93 -10.11
C LEU A 165 22.67 -17.79 -8.92
N ARG A 166 21.71 -18.28 -8.12
CA ARG A 166 22.01 -19.19 -7.00
C ARG A 166 22.68 -20.46 -7.48
N ASN A 167 22.17 -21.06 -8.54
CA ASN A 167 22.75 -22.27 -9.13
C ASN A 167 24.16 -22.02 -9.67
N LEU A 168 24.38 -20.89 -10.35
CA LEU A 168 25.72 -20.51 -10.81
C LEU A 168 26.69 -20.35 -9.64
N VAL A 169 26.30 -19.65 -8.57
CA VAL A 169 27.12 -19.46 -7.36
C VAL A 169 27.46 -20.80 -6.68
N VAL A 170 26.51 -21.74 -6.65
CA VAL A 170 26.76 -23.09 -6.13
C VAL A 170 27.75 -23.85 -7.04
N GLU A 171 27.58 -23.78 -8.35
CA GLU A 171 28.46 -24.45 -9.32
C GLU A 171 29.88 -23.89 -9.33
N THR A 172 30.03 -22.56 -9.25
CA THR A 172 31.32 -21.84 -9.28
C THR A 172 31.84 -21.48 -7.89
N SER A 173 31.34 -22.14 -6.84
CA SER A 173 31.72 -21.81 -5.47
C SER A 173 33.24 -21.83 -5.33
N GLU A 174 33.80 -20.75 -4.78
CA GLU A 174 35.23 -20.61 -4.54
C GLU A 174 35.77 -21.82 -3.76
N THR A 175 34.97 -22.36 -2.85
CA THR A 175 35.27 -23.59 -2.10
C THR A 175 35.50 -24.79 -3.01
N ARG A 176 34.68 -25.02 -4.04
CA ARG A 176 34.85 -26.13 -4.98
C ARG A 176 36.11 -25.96 -5.83
N ILE A 177 36.39 -24.74 -6.27
CA ILE A 177 37.61 -24.43 -7.05
C ILE A 177 38.86 -24.62 -6.17
N ILE A 178 38.83 -24.11 -4.93
CA ILE A 178 39.90 -24.26 -3.95
C ILE A 178 40.13 -25.73 -3.63
N GLU A 179 39.07 -26.52 -3.45
CA GLU A 179 39.16 -27.96 -3.18
C GLU A 179 39.74 -28.73 -4.38
N GLU A 180 39.34 -28.41 -5.61
CA GLU A 180 39.93 -29.01 -6.81
C GLU A 180 41.43 -28.68 -6.95
N LEU A 181 41.80 -27.42 -6.74
CA LEU A 181 43.20 -26.99 -6.76
C LEU A 181 44.03 -27.64 -5.65
N SER A 182 43.47 -27.72 -4.44
CA SER A 182 44.11 -28.39 -3.30
C SER A 182 44.38 -29.86 -3.60
N ASN A 183 43.40 -30.56 -4.18
CA ASN A 183 43.56 -31.95 -4.62
C ASN A 183 44.63 -32.11 -5.70
N ARG A 184 44.75 -31.15 -6.64
CA ARG A 184 45.83 -31.16 -7.64
C ARG A 184 47.21 -30.96 -6.99
N ILE A 185 47.31 -30.05 -6.03
CA ILE A 185 48.56 -29.82 -5.29
C ILE A 185 48.99 -31.08 -4.54
N VAL A 186 48.05 -31.76 -3.86
CA VAL A 186 48.35 -33.03 -3.16
C VAL A 186 48.89 -34.08 -4.13
N LYS A 187 48.25 -34.27 -5.29
CA LYS A 187 48.72 -35.21 -6.32
C LYS A 187 50.11 -34.87 -6.85
N ILE A 188 50.41 -33.58 -7.04
CA ILE A 188 51.74 -33.14 -7.48
C ILE A 188 52.79 -33.47 -6.42
N ARG A 189 52.48 -33.25 -5.13
CA ARG A 189 53.39 -33.60 -4.03
C ARG A 189 53.61 -35.10 -3.87
N GLU A 190 52.58 -35.90 -4.10
CA GLU A 190 52.71 -37.36 -4.12
C GLU A 190 53.63 -37.80 -5.25
N TYR A 191 53.42 -37.30 -6.47
CA TYR A 191 54.28 -37.60 -7.61
C TYR A 191 55.72 -37.12 -7.41
N GLU A 192 55.91 -35.93 -6.83
CA GLU A 192 57.23 -35.41 -6.46
C GLU A 192 57.95 -36.35 -5.49
N LYS A 193 57.24 -36.80 -4.44
CA LYS A 193 57.80 -37.75 -3.48
C LYS A 193 58.17 -39.07 -4.14
N GLU A 194 57.30 -39.64 -4.96
CA GLU A 194 57.58 -40.87 -5.72
C GLU A 194 58.83 -40.70 -6.62
N LEU A 195 58.98 -39.53 -7.25
CA LEU A 195 60.12 -39.22 -8.09
C LEU A 195 61.42 -39.09 -7.29
N LEU A 196 61.38 -38.42 -6.14
CA LEU A 196 62.53 -38.28 -5.23
C LEU A 196 62.93 -39.63 -4.64
N GLU A 197 61.97 -40.45 -4.24
CA GLU A 197 62.21 -41.82 -3.76
C GLU A 197 62.89 -42.68 -4.85
N ALA A 198 62.37 -42.66 -6.08
CA ALA A 198 62.98 -43.37 -7.21
C ALA A 198 64.39 -42.86 -7.57
N LEU A 199 64.62 -41.54 -7.49
CA LEU A 199 65.94 -40.95 -7.67
C LEU A 199 66.88 -41.37 -6.54
N GLY A 200 66.38 -41.42 -5.32
CA GLY A 200 67.09 -41.88 -4.14
C GLY A 200 67.60 -43.30 -4.28
N GLU A 201 66.69 -44.23 -4.60
CA GLU A 201 67.02 -45.63 -4.89
C GLU A 201 68.09 -45.75 -5.98
N PHE A 202 67.95 -44.98 -7.07
CA PHE A 202 68.95 -44.94 -8.15
C PHE A 202 70.33 -44.46 -7.68
N LEU A 203 70.38 -43.42 -6.85
CA LEU A 203 71.63 -42.85 -6.35
C LEU A 203 72.31 -43.78 -5.34
N GLU A 204 71.55 -44.47 -4.50
CA GLU A 204 72.10 -45.48 -3.59
C GLU A 204 72.72 -46.67 -4.36
N GLU A 205 72.08 -47.11 -5.45
CA GLU A 205 72.57 -48.21 -6.27
C GLU A 205 73.87 -47.86 -7.03
N HIS A 206 73.97 -46.64 -7.57
CA HIS A 206 75.07 -46.25 -8.46
C HIS A 206 76.17 -45.39 -7.80
N PHE A 207 75.86 -44.71 -6.70
CA PHE A 207 76.77 -43.81 -5.99
C PHE A 207 76.74 -44.07 -4.47
N PRO A 208 77.06 -45.30 -4.02
CA PRO A 208 77.06 -45.62 -2.61
C PRO A 208 78.06 -44.72 -1.86
N PRO A 209 77.74 -44.31 -0.62
CA PRO A 209 78.63 -43.46 0.16
C PRO A 209 80.00 -44.13 0.33
N PRO A 210 81.11 -43.35 0.35
CA PRO A 210 82.43 -43.90 0.62
C PRO A 210 82.40 -44.60 1.98
N GLU A 211 82.66 -45.91 1.99
CA GLU A 211 82.71 -46.69 3.21
C GLU A 211 83.75 -46.05 4.15
N GLU A 212 83.33 -45.58 5.34
CA GLU A 212 84.26 -45.07 6.35
C GLU A 212 85.24 -46.19 6.72
N GLN A 213 86.42 -46.17 6.10
CA GLN A 213 87.48 -47.09 6.42
C GLN A 213 87.91 -46.86 7.88
N ARG A 214 87.39 -47.71 8.78
CA ARG A 214 88.12 -48.15 9.98
C ARG A 214 89.42 -48.81 9.52
N SER A 215 90.44 -48.01 9.23
CA SER A 215 91.79 -48.50 9.03
C SER A 215 92.41 -48.80 10.39
N THR A 216 92.38 -50.10 10.74
CA THR A 216 93.29 -50.65 11.73
C THR A 216 94.72 -50.65 11.18
N ASN A 217 95.67 -50.20 12.02
CA ASN A 217 97.13 -50.42 11.99
C ASN A 217 98.09 -49.31 11.50
N LYS A 218 98.66 -48.64 12.53
CA LYS A 218 100.09 -48.34 12.83
C LYS A 218 100.82 -47.14 12.16
N LYS A 219 101.01 -46.14 13.04
CA LYS A 219 102.17 -45.23 13.25
C LYS A 219 102.49 -44.16 12.18
N LYS A 220 102.12 -42.90 12.47
CA LYS A 220 103.06 -41.82 12.88
C LYS A 220 102.32 -40.51 13.26
N LYS A 221 102.70 -40.00 14.43
CA LYS A 221 102.52 -38.66 15.04
C LYS A 221 102.08 -37.49 14.15
N GLY A 222 101.07 -36.74 14.63
CA GLY A 222 100.87 -35.30 14.36
C GLY A 222 99.40 -34.84 14.42
N LEU A 223 98.99 -34.19 15.53
CA LEU A 223 97.69 -33.57 15.87
C LEU A 223 97.41 -32.33 14.97
N SER A 224 96.20 -31.98 14.46
CA SER A 224 94.97 -31.49 15.13
C SER A 224 93.86 -31.28 14.08
N THR A 225 92.70 -31.95 14.17
CA THR A 225 91.38 -31.49 14.68
C THR A 225 90.54 -30.66 13.69
N GLU A 226 89.78 -31.34 12.83
CA GLU A 226 88.46 -30.90 12.35
C GLU A 226 87.44 -31.92 12.88
N PRO A 227 86.21 -31.51 13.27
CA PRO A 227 85.19 -32.47 13.71
C PRO A 227 84.90 -33.47 12.58
N PRO A 228 84.50 -34.72 12.88
CA PRO A 228 84.08 -35.64 11.83
C PRO A 228 82.88 -35.01 11.12
N ALA A 229 83.10 -34.55 9.88
CA ALA A 229 82.01 -34.11 9.04
C ALA A 229 81.09 -35.32 8.86
N GLN A 230 79.84 -35.23 9.34
CA GLN A 230 78.83 -36.24 9.06
C GLN A 230 78.64 -36.26 7.54
N LEU A 231 79.16 -37.30 6.89
CA LEU A 231 79.00 -37.51 5.46
C LEU A 231 77.56 -37.99 5.24
N ILE A 232 76.74 -37.11 4.69
CA ILE A 232 75.37 -37.41 4.25
C ILE A 232 75.40 -37.95 2.81
N THR A 233 74.38 -38.71 2.45
CA THR A 233 74.25 -39.30 1.11
C THR A 233 73.97 -38.21 0.07
N LEU A 234 74.31 -38.47 -1.20
CA LEU A 234 74.04 -37.51 -2.28
C LEU A 234 72.53 -37.26 -2.47
N HIS A 235 71.72 -38.27 -2.19
CA HIS A 235 70.26 -38.17 -2.11
C HIS A 235 69.83 -37.10 -1.09
N GLU A 236 70.33 -37.16 0.14
CA GLU A 236 69.95 -36.21 1.21
C GLU A 236 70.33 -34.76 0.86
N ILE A 237 71.48 -34.56 0.20
CA ILE A 237 71.91 -33.24 -0.29
C ILE A 237 70.92 -32.70 -1.34
N LEU A 238 70.50 -33.56 -2.27
CA LEU A 238 69.61 -33.16 -3.36
C LEU A 238 68.17 -32.88 -2.90
N GLU A 239 67.68 -33.61 -1.90
CA GLU A 239 66.36 -33.33 -1.29
C GLU A 239 66.34 -32.01 -0.50
N GLU A 240 67.44 -31.67 0.17
CA GLU A 240 67.56 -30.41 0.91
C GLU A 240 67.59 -29.22 -0.06
N GLU A 241 68.36 -29.33 -1.15
CA GLU A 241 68.43 -28.32 -2.21
C GLU A 241 67.10 -28.19 -2.96
N SER A 242 66.41 -29.29 -3.30
CA SER A 242 65.10 -29.24 -3.96
C SER A 242 64.04 -28.57 -3.07
N SER A 243 64.02 -28.90 -1.77
CA SER A 243 63.12 -28.27 -0.79
C SER A 243 63.34 -26.77 -0.67
N ILE A 244 64.60 -26.32 -0.71
CA ILE A 244 64.95 -24.88 -0.67
C ILE A 244 64.44 -24.18 -1.94
N TYR A 245 64.64 -24.75 -3.12
CA TYR A 245 64.18 -24.18 -4.39
C TYR A 245 62.65 -24.10 -4.49
N LEU A 246 61.93 -25.10 -4.00
CA LEU A 246 60.47 -25.09 -3.93
C LEU A 246 59.94 -24.06 -2.94
N CYS A 247 60.56 -23.96 -1.76
CA CYS A 247 60.18 -22.99 -0.74
C CYS A 247 60.42 -21.54 -1.22
N ALA A 248 61.55 -21.29 -1.90
CA ALA A 248 61.85 -19.99 -2.51
C ALA A 248 60.86 -19.64 -3.64
N SER A 249 60.50 -20.61 -4.48
CA SER A 249 59.54 -20.41 -5.58
C SER A 249 58.13 -20.13 -5.06
N PHE A 250 57.71 -20.75 -3.95
CA PHE A 250 56.39 -20.53 -3.35
C PHE A 250 56.30 -19.21 -2.58
N CYS A 251 57.36 -18.81 -1.86
CA CYS A 251 57.42 -17.51 -1.18
C CYS A 251 57.58 -16.33 -2.16
N GLY A 252 58.22 -16.53 -3.31
CA GLY A 252 58.34 -15.52 -4.37
C GLY A 252 57.01 -15.11 -5.00
N PHE A 253 55.99 -15.97 -4.94
CA PHE A 253 54.64 -15.66 -5.43
C PHE A 253 53.80 -14.79 -4.46
N HIS A 254 54.29 -14.53 -3.25
CA HIS A 254 53.58 -13.71 -2.24
C HIS A 254 54.04 -12.24 -2.19
N SER A 255 54.97 -11.81 -3.06
CA SER A 255 55.48 -10.42 -3.08
C SER A 255 54.84 -9.50 -4.13
N ASP A 256 53.97 -10.01 -5.01
CA ASP A 256 53.25 -9.18 -5.98
C ASP A 256 51.73 -9.37 -5.85
N PHE A 257 51.15 -8.85 -4.76
CA PHE A 257 49.77 -8.35 -4.69
C PHE A 257 49.59 -7.39 -3.49
#